data_AF-A0AAD6DPZ9-F1
#
_entry.id   AF-A0AAD6DPZ9-F1
#
_cell.length_a   1.000
_cell.length_b   1.000
_cell.length_c   1.000
_cell.angle_alpha   90.00
_cell.angle_beta   90.00
_cell.angle_gamma   90.00
#
_symmetry.space_group_name_H-M   'P 1'
#
loop_
_entity.id
_entity.type
_entity.pdbx_description
1 polymer ?
#
loop_
_entity_poly.entity_id
_entity_poly.type
_entity_poly.pdbx_seq_one_letter_code
_entity_poly.pdbx_strand_id
1 'polypeptide(L)'
;MSTLDNLPRIAGEIARVLDDVGIPNILWGYAALGLVGQVKASSEIDFVIPDELLEKAADTLVARGFELCTARKCPANDERKRARALAAVHFDATPENDTMGPIQFFPKSHILWWLKEIPAGHPSPNDETLILTNDPGLPKRPQVRTATSPIHRNLYTGYEEFVGPSGSWTETYPIKILNPSSFTEALLLLYCRDYHNSNDHDALQLGYDEYWKRLILPMGEVKENENAIVKKNLQPEFRDAWENFNMPAQPYGWEYLHDDLRDTLRKADKLPRFPGIFRLYQ
;
A
#
# COMPACT_ATOMS: atom_id res chain seq x y z
N MET A 1 -17.17 -2.12 18.55
CA MET A 1 -15.87 -2.22 17.87
C MET A 1 -15.79 -1.08 16.88
N SER A 2 -14.62 -0.44 16.75
CA SER A 2 -14.43 0.57 15.72
C SER A 2 -14.39 -0.11 14.34
N THR A 3 -14.74 0.61 13.27
CA THR A 3 -14.59 0.15 11.88
C THR A 3 -13.23 -0.51 11.62
N LEU A 4 -12.16 0.06 12.17
CA LEU A 4 -10.78 -0.41 11.99
C LEU A 4 -10.49 -1.76 12.68
N ASP A 5 -11.31 -2.15 13.66
CA ASP A 5 -11.13 -3.43 14.35
C ASP A 5 -11.62 -4.62 13.49
N ASN A 6 -12.48 -4.36 12.50
CA ASN A 6 -12.96 -5.38 11.56
C ASN A 6 -11.99 -5.60 10.38
N LEU A 7 -11.05 -4.67 10.15
CA LEU A 7 -10.15 -4.72 8.99
C LEU A 7 -9.35 -6.04 8.91
N PRO A 8 -8.67 -6.52 9.98
CA PRO A 8 -7.93 -7.78 9.91
C PRO A 8 -8.81 -8.97 9.54
N ARG A 9 -10.04 -9.01 10.08
CA ARG A 9 -11.00 -10.09 9.83
C ARG A 9 -11.41 -10.12 8.36
N ILE A 10 -11.88 -9.00 7.83
CA ILE A 10 -12.37 -8.90 6.45
C ILE A 10 -11.23 -9.15 5.45
N ALA A 11 -10.06 -8.55 5.67
CA ALA A 11 -8.89 -8.79 4.83
C ALA A 11 -8.48 -10.28 4.85
N GLY A 12 -8.49 -10.91 6.04
CA GLY A 12 -8.17 -12.33 6.18
C GLY A 12 -9.20 -13.24 5.49
N GLU A 13 -10.48 -12.91 5.57
CA GLU A 13 -11.54 -13.64 4.87
C GLU A 13 -11.38 -13.57 3.35
N ILE A 14 -11.08 -12.39 2.79
CA ILE A 14 -10.81 -12.21 1.36
C ILE A 14 -9.59 -13.05 0.95
N ALA A 15 -8.47 -12.92 1.67
CA ALA A 15 -7.25 -13.66 1.36
C ALA A 15 -7.47 -15.18 1.38
N ARG A 16 -8.18 -15.69 2.40
CA ARG A 16 -8.54 -17.11 2.49
C ARG A 16 -9.37 -17.55 1.29
N VAL A 17 -10.40 -16.77 0.94
CA VAL A 17 -11.28 -17.09 -0.20
C VAL A 17 -10.50 -17.17 -1.50
N LEU A 18 -9.55 -16.26 -1.73
CA LEU A 18 -8.70 -16.26 -2.92
C LEU A 18 -7.70 -17.44 -2.90
N ASP A 19 -7.06 -17.70 -1.77
CA ASP A 19 -6.12 -18.82 -1.62
C ASP A 19 -6.80 -20.18 -1.80
N ASP A 20 -8.02 -20.37 -1.28
CA ASP A 20 -8.82 -21.59 -1.41
C ASP A 20 -9.07 -21.99 -2.89
N VAL A 21 -9.12 -21.01 -3.80
CA VAL A 21 -9.31 -21.21 -5.24
C VAL A 21 -8.02 -21.01 -6.06
N GLY A 22 -6.88 -20.91 -5.38
CA GLY A 22 -5.55 -20.80 -5.97
C GLY A 22 -5.29 -19.47 -6.69
N ILE A 23 -5.85 -18.37 -6.21
CA ILE A 23 -5.61 -17.02 -6.76
C ILE A 23 -4.55 -16.31 -5.90
N PRO A 24 -3.33 -16.10 -6.43
CA PRO A 24 -2.30 -15.34 -5.74
C PRO A 24 -2.76 -13.91 -5.42
N ASN A 25 -2.42 -13.44 -4.22
CA ASN A 25 -2.79 -12.12 -3.73
C ASN A 25 -1.75 -11.58 -2.75
N ILE A 26 -1.60 -10.26 -2.68
CA ILE A 26 -0.79 -9.56 -1.67
C ILE A 26 -1.63 -8.42 -1.11
N LEU A 27 -1.75 -8.32 0.21
CA LEU A 27 -2.35 -7.15 0.85
C LEU A 27 -1.44 -5.93 0.63
N TRP A 28 -2.05 -4.80 0.27
CA TRP A 28 -1.38 -3.58 -0.17
C TRP A 28 -1.95 -2.32 0.51
N GLY A 29 -1.42 -1.16 0.12
CA GLY A 29 -1.96 0.15 0.46
C GLY A 29 -1.85 0.48 1.94
N TYR A 30 -2.84 1.22 2.45
CA TYR A 30 -2.84 1.67 3.84
C TYR A 30 -2.96 0.52 4.85
N ALA A 31 -3.66 -0.55 4.49
CA ALA A 31 -3.79 -1.74 5.35
C ALA A 31 -2.43 -2.43 5.56
N ALA A 32 -1.66 -2.64 4.47
CA ALA A 32 -0.30 -3.18 4.55
C ALA A 32 0.65 -2.19 5.24
N LEU A 33 0.58 -0.89 4.92
CA LEU A 33 1.38 0.14 5.56
C LEU A 33 1.18 0.17 7.08
N GLY A 34 -0.05 -0.02 7.55
CA GLY A 34 -0.35 -0.11 8.98
C GLY A 34 0.28 -1.31 9.69
N LEU A 35 0.85 -2.28 8.98
CA LEU A 35 1.60 -3.40 9.56
C LEU A 35 3.10 -3.10 9.62
N VAL A 36 3.64 -2.44 8.61
CA VAL A 36 5.11 -2.25 8.42
C VAL A 36 5.61 -0.84 8.75
N GLY A 37 4.71 0.10 9.06
CA GLY A 37 5.02 1.49 9.40
C GLY A 37 4.05 2.09 10.42
N GLN A 38 4.17 3.40 10.66
CA GLN A 38 3.12 4.17 11.33
C GLN A 38 2.12 4.61 10.28
N VAL A 39 0.84 4.73 10.59
CA VAL A 39 -0.13 5.08 9.54
C VAL A 39 -1.27 5.92 10.07
N LYS A 40 -1.81 6.76 9.20
CA LYS A 40 -3.13 7.35 9.35
C LYS A 40 -4.18 6.23 9.30
N ALA A 41 -5.17 6.27 10.19
CA ALA A 41 -6.31 5.36 10.13
C ALA A 41 -6.94 5.34 8.72
N SER A 42 -6.98 4.17 8.08
CA SER A 42 -7.72 3.92 6.85
C SER A 42 -8.53 2.65 6.97
N SER A 43 -9.75 2.67 6.45
CA SER A 43 -10.64 1.51 6.36
C SER A 43 -10.62 0.87 4.97
N GLU A 44 -9.69 1.27 4.10
CA GLU A 44 -9.50 0.71 2.76
C GLU A 44 -8.76 -0.63 2.83
N ILE A 45 -9.17 -1.58 1.98
CA ILE A 45 -8.53 -2.90 1.87
C ILE A 45 -8.11 -3.10 0.42
N ASP A 46 -6.82 -3.02 0.19
CA ASP A 46 -6.24 -3.12 -1.15
C ASP A 46 -5.52 -4.46 -1.32
N PHE A 47 -5.75 -5.13 -2.44
CA PHE A 47 -4.97 -6.31 -2.84
C PHE A 47 -4.32 -6.11 -4.20
N VAL A 48 -3.11 -6.62 -4.36
CA VAL A 48 -2.45 -6.80 -5.65
C VAL A 48 -2.69 -8.23 -6.12
N ILE A 49 -3.23 -8.38 -7.33
CA ILE A 49 -3.61 -9.66 -7.95
C ILE A 49 -2.91 -9.78 -9.32
N PRO A 50 -2.44 -10.97 -9.74
CA PRO A 50 -1.97 -11.19 -11.11
C PRO A 50 -3.03 -10.76 -12.13
N ASP A 51 -2.58 -10.02 -13.15
CA ASP A 51 -3.41 -9.35 -14.13
C ASP A 51 -4.44 -10.29 -14.78
N GLU A 52 -4.00 -11.49 -15.16
CA GLU A 52 -4.79 -12.53 -15.82
C GLU A 52 -5.82 -13.21 -14.90
N LEU A 53 -5.76 -12.97 -13.59
CA LEU A 53 -6.65 -13.56 -12.59
C LEU A 53 -7.60 -12.54 -11.94
N LEU A 54 -7.50 -11.25 -12.29
CA LEU A 54 -8.32 -10.21 -11.67
C LEU A 54 -9.82 -10.43 -11.85
N GLU A 55 -10.28 -10.85 -13.04
CA GLU A 55 -11.70 -11.15 -13.31
C GLU A 55 -12.16 -12.33 -12.47
N LYS A 56 -11.41 -13.43 -12.48
CA LYS A 56 -11.68 -14.61 -11.65
C LYS A 56 -11.71 -14.26 -10.15
N ALA A 57 -10.80 -13.39 -9.69
CA ALA A 57 -10.76 -12.92 -8.30
C ALA A 57 -12.02 -12.13 -7.96
N ALA A 58 -12.45 -11.25 -8.86
CA ALA A 58 -13.64 -10.45 -8.67
C ALA A 58 -14.91 -11.31 -8.61
N ASP A 59 -15.07 -12.23 -9.57
CA ASP A 59 -16.18 -13.18 -9.60
C ASP A 59 -16.22 -14.06 -8.35
N THR A 60 -15.04 -14.44 -7.83
CA THR A 60 -14.93 -15.23 -6.60
C THR A 60 -15.50 -14.46 -5.40
N LEU A 61 -15.21 -13.16 -5.26
CA LEU A 61 -15.79 -12.35 -4.20
C LEU A 61 -17.29 -12.09 -4.40
N VAL A 62 -17.73 -11.84 -5.63
CA VAL A 62 -19.17 -11.72 -5.94
C VAL A 62 -19.94 -12.99 -5.56
N ALA A 63 -19.39 -14.17 -5.86
CA ALA A 63 -19.96 -15.45 -5.47
C ALA A 63 -20.04 -15.66 -3.94
N ARG A 64 -19.27 -14.89 -3.16
CA ARG A 64 -19.33 -14.85 -1.69
C ARG A 64 -20.20 -13.73 -1.14
N GLY A 65 -20.87 -12.96 -2.00
CA GLY A 65 -21.81 -11.90 -1.61
C GLY A 65 -21.21 -10.51 -1.46
N PHE A 66 -19.96 -10.29 -1.89
CA PHE A 66 -19.41 -8.94 -1.98
C PHE A 66 -20.07 -8.17 -3.12
N GLU A 67 -20.40 -6.90 -2.91
CA GLU A 67 -21.08 -6.08 -3.90
C GLU A 67 -20.06 -5.36 -4.80
N LEU A 68 -19.90 -5.86 -6.03
CA LEU A 68 -19.03 -5.24 -7.04
C LEU A 68 -19.62 -3.91 -7.51
N CYS A 69 -18.80 -2.86 -7.52
CA CYS A 69 -19.24 -1.57 -8.06
C CYS A 69 -19.36 -1.65 -9.59
N THR A 70 -20.56 -1.41 -10.11
CA THR A 70 -20.85 -1.35 -11.55
C THR A 70 -21.13 0.09 -12.03
N ALA A 71 -20.99 1.08 -11.15
CA ALA A 71 -21.30 2.46 -11.46
C ALA A 71 -20.33 3.05 -12.50
N ARG A 72 -20.85 3.39 -13.69
CA ARG A 72 -20.09 4.03 -14.78
C ARG A 72 -19.34 5.30 -14.34
N LYS A 73 -19.89 6.03 -13.37
CA LYS A 73 -19.28 7.22 -12.74
C LYS A 73 -19.15 7.04 -11.23
N CYS A 74 -18.39 6.03 -10.81
CA CYS A 74 -18.06 5.87 -9.40
C CYS A 74 -17.03 6.93 -8.97
N PRO A 75 -17.25 7.67 -7.85
CA PRO A 75 -16.23 8.55 -7.27
C PRO A 75 -14.94 7.83 -6.92
N ALA A 76 -15.01 6.52 -6.63
CA ALA A 76 -13.83 5.72 -6.37
C ALA A 76 -12.93 5.54 -7.61
N ASN A 77 -13.51 5.70 -8.80
CA ASN A 77 -12.88 5.61 -10.11
C ASN A 77 -12.81 6.97 -10.84
N ASP A 78 -13.06 8.08 -10.14
CA ASP A 78 -13.00 9.43 -10.73
C ASP A 78 -11.59 10.00 -10.61
N GLU A 79 -10.82 9.86 -11.70
CA GLU A 79 -9.44 10.35 -11.86
C GLU A 79 -9.28 11.85 -11.57
N ARG A 80 -10.32 12.64 -11.87
CA ARG A 80 -10.29 14.09 -11.62
C ARG A 80 -10.43 14.44 -10.15
N LYS A 81 -10.89 13.49 -9.34
CA LYS A 81 -11.14 13.67 -7.91
C LYS A 81 -10.15 12.91 -7.03
N ARG A 82 -9.31 12.04 -7.61
CA ARG A 82 -8.40 11.18 -6.86
C ARG A 82 -6.97 11.28 -7.36
N ALA A 83 -6.14 11.87 -6.52
CA ALA A 83 -4.69 11.68 -6.52
C ALA A 83 -4.33 10.32 -5.89
N ARG A 84 -4.74 9.22 -6.54
CA ARG A 84 -4.51 7.84 -6.07
C ARG A 84 -4.37 6.88 -7.25
N ALA A 85 -3.64 5.79 -7.04
CA ALA A 85 -3.61 4.69 -7.99
C ALA A 85 -5.03 4.17 -8.29
N LEU A 86 -5.28 3.84 -9.55
CA LEU A 86 -6.56 3.27 -9.98
C LEU A 86 -6.53 1.76 -9.83
N ALA A 87 -7.50 1.24 -9.09
CA ALA A 87 -7.76 -0.18 -9.03
C ALA A 87 -8.48 -0.64 -10.30
N ALA A 88 -8.26 -1.89 -10.70
CA ALA A 88 -8.96 -2.50 -11.82
C ALA A 88 -10.45 -2.71 -11.51
N VAL A 89 -10.75 -3.04 -10.25
CA VAL A 89 -12.10 -3.23 -9.70
C VAL A 89 -12.15 -2.81 -8.23
N HIS A 90 -13.34 -2.47 -7.74
CA HIS A 90 -13.59 -2.29 -6.32
C HIS A 90 -15.00 -2.75 -5.94
N PHE A 91 -15.19 -3.01 -4.64
CA PHE A 91 -16.44 -3.45 -4.05
C PHE A 91 -16.97 -2.37 -3.08
N ASP A 92 -18.27 -2.12 -3.16
CA ASP A 92 -18.96 -1.10 -2.38
C ASP A 92 -19.41 -1.61 -1.00
N ALA A 93 -19.61 -2.93 -0.86
CA ALA A 93 -20.06 -3.54 0.40
C ALA A 93 -19.50 -4.97 0.60
N THR A 94 -19.38 -5.35 1.88
CA THR A 94 -19.15 -6.73 2.31
C THR A 94 -20.47 -7.48 2.45
N PRO A 95 -20.47 -8.83 2.49
CA PRO A 95 -21.69 -9.62 2.71
C PRO A 95 -22.42 -9.26 4.01
N GLU A 96 -21.68 -8.78 5.02
CA GLU A 96 -22.20 -8.41 6.33
C GLU A 96 -22.54 -6.90 6.43
N ASN A 97 -22.42 -6.14 5.33
CA ASN A 97 -22.57 -4.68 5.28
C ASN A 97 -21.68 -3.96 6.32
N ASP A 98 -20.44 -4.43 6.48
CA ASP A 98 -19.47 -3.74 7.33
C ASP A 98 -19.27 -2.31 6.83
N THR A 99 -19.28 -1.35 7.75
CA THR A 99 -19.00 0.05 7.42
C THR A 99 -17.51 0.25 7.18
N MET A 100 -16.99 -0.18 6.03
CA MET A 100 -15.58 -0.11 5.62
C MET A 100 -15.38 0.84 4.43
N GLY A 101 -14.12 1.18 4.14
CA GLY A 101 -13.75 1.78 2.87
C GLY A 101 -13.88 0.75 1.73
N PRO A 102 -13.70 1.17 0.47
CA PRO A 102 -13.74 0.23 -0.65
C PRO A 102 -12.71 -0.89 -0.49
N ILE A 103 -13.08 -2.10 -0.92
CA ILE A 103 -12.14 -3.18 -1.18
C ILE A 103 -11.70 -3.04 -2.63
N GLN A 104 -10.40 -3.06 -2.90
CA GLN A 104 -9.86 -2.74 -4.22
C GLN A 104 -8.86 -3.78 -4.70
N PHE A 105 -8.94 -4.16 -5.98
CA PHE A 105 -7.94 -5.02 -6.62
C PHE A 105 -7.11 -4.24 -7.63
N PHE A 106 -5.80 -4.26 -7.44
CA PHE A 106 -4.82 -3.66 -8.32
C PHE A 106 -4.13 -4.72 -9.17
N PRO A 107 -3.90 -4.45 -10.47
CA PRO A 107 -3.07 -5.33 -11.30
C PRO A 107 -1.64 -5.41 -10.77
N LYS A 108 -1.07 -6.61 -10.76
CA LYS A 108 0.34 -6.82 -10.39
C LYS A 108 1.27 -6.01 -11.28
N SER A 109 1.04 -5.98 -12.59
CA SER A 109 1.87 -5.17 -13.51
C SER A 109 1.81 -3.67 -13.22
N HIS A 110 0.76 -3.17 -12.55
CA HIS A 110 0.62 -1.76 -12.19
C HIS A 110 1.31 -1.40 -10.87
N ILE A 111 1.42 -2.32 -9.93
CA ILE A 111 1.93 -2.02 -8.57
C ILE A 111 3.28 -2.69 -8.31
N LEU A 112 3.42 -3.97 -8.67
CA LEU A 112 4.54 -4.84 -8.33
C LEU A 112 5.13 -5.51 -9.58
N TRP A 113 5.41 -4.72 -10.63
CA TRP A 113 5.98 -5.23 -11.89
C TRP A 113 7.36 -5.89 -11.69
N TRP A 114 8.11 -5.42 -10.70
CA TRP A 114 9.45 -5.88 -10.35
C TRP A 114 9.43 -7.20 -9.56
N LEU A 115 8.32 -7.53 -8.89
CA LEU A 115 8.18 -8.77 -8.14
C LEU A 115 7.99 -9.91 -9.14
N LYS A 116 8.76 -11.00 -9.03
CA LYS A 116 8.71 -12.11 -9.99
C LYS A 116 7.33 -12.76 -10.03
N GLU A 117 6.97 -13.44 -8.95
CA GLU A 117 5.70 -14.16 -8.83
C GLU A 117 5.09 -13.90 -7.46
N ILE A 118 3.76 -13.97 -7.40
CA ILE A 118 3.03 -14.00 -6.14
C ILE A 118 2.67 -15.47 -5.89
N PRO A 119 3.02 -16.06 -4.74
CA PRO A 119 2.65 -17.44 -4.45
C PRO A 119 1.13 -17.56 -4.25
N ALA A 120 0.54 -18.62 -4.81
CA ALA A 120 -0.89 -18.93 -4.64
C ALA A 120 -1.26 -19.33 -3.19
N GLY A 121 -0.27 -19.67 -2.36
CA GLY A 121 -0.43 -19.96 -0.93
C GLY A 121 0.51 -19.11 -0.09
N HIS A 122 0.86 -19.56 1.10
CA HIS A 122 1.84 -18.85 1.94
C HIS A 122 3.24 -18.83 1.29
N PRO A 123 4.02 -17.76 1.50
CA PRO A 123 5.41 -17.71 1.03
C PRO A 123 6.27 -18.69 1.83
N SER A 124 7.49 -18.94 1.34
CA SER A 124 8.49 -19.68 2.10
C SER A 124 8.81 -18.95 3.41
N PRO A 125 9.08 -19.65 4.53
CA PRO A 125 9.55 -18.99 5.76
C PRO A 125 10.84 -18.18 5.61
N ASN A 126 11.62 -18.45 4.56
CA ASN A 126 12.86 -17.73 4.22
C ASN A 126 12.69 -16.85 2.97
N ASP A 127 11.46 -16.48 2.61
CA ASP A 127 11.22 -15.58 1.48
C ASP A 127 11.86 -14.21 1.76
N GLU A 128 12.65 -13.72 0.80
CA GLU A 128 13.40 -12.47 0.96
C GLU A 128 12.52 -11.22 0.78
N THR A 129 11.29 -11.40 0.29
CA THR A 129 10.40 -10.30 -0.12
C THR A 129 9.07 -10.30 0.61
N LEU A 130 8.51 -11.47 0.89
CA LEU A 130 7.18 -11.64 1.45
C LEU A 130 7.24 -12.17 2.88
N ILE A 131 6.37 -11.64 3.72
CA ILE A 131 6.06 -12.17 5.05
C ILE A 131 4.54 -12.29 5.19
N LEU A 132 4.10 -12.86 6.31
CA LEU A 132 2.68 -12.97 6.62
C LEU A 132 2.24 -11.90 7.63
N THR A 133 0.96 -11.51 7.60
CA THR A 133 0.37 -10.55 8.55
C THR A 133 0.45 -11.00 10.01
N ASN A 134 0.62 -12.30 10.26
CA ASN A 134 0.79 -12.88 11.59
C ASN A 134 2.28 -13.06 11.98
N ASP A 135 3.23 -12.56 11.19
CA ASP A 135 4.66 -12.66 11.47
C ASP A 135 4.98 -12.03 12.84
N PRO A 136 5.64 -12.76 13.76
CA PRO A 136 5.91 -12.26 15.11
C PRO A 136 6.92 -11.11 15.17
N GLY A 137 7.68 -10.88 14.10
CA GLY A 137 8.57 -9.73 13.92
C GLY A 137 7.82 -8.45 13.54
N LEU A 138 6.52 -8.53 13.20
CA LEU A 138 5.73 -7.33 12.95
C LEU A 138 5.48 -6.55 14.25
N PRO A 139 5.59 -5.22 14.20
CA PRO A 139 5.45 -4.38 15.38
C PRO A 139 4.03 -4.40 15.94
N LYS A 140 3.93 -4.54 17.27
CA LYS A 140 2.67 -4.53 18.00
C LYS A 140 2.00 -3.16 17.98
N ARG A 141 0.67 -3.14 17.97
CA ARG A 141 -0.10 -1.90 18.19
C ARG A 141 0.35 -1.22 19.49
N PRO A 142 0.83 0.05 19.44
CA PRO A 142 1.20 0.76 20.66
C PRO A 142 0.01 0.85 21.61
N GLN A 143 0.21 0.47 22.88
CA GLN A 143 -0.85 0.52 23.90
C GLN A 143 -1.22 1.96 24.29
N VAL A 144 -0.29 2.90 24.12
CA VAL A 144 -0.51 4.33 24.36
C VAL A 144 -0.59 5.03 23.02
N ARG A 145 -1.76 5.60 22.71
CA ARG A 145 -1.92 6.61 21.66
C ARG A 145 -1.08 7.80 22.07
N THR A 146 0.19 7.87 21.64
CA THR A 146 1.03 9.02 21.97
C THR A 146 0.54 10.21 21.16
N ALA A 147 -0.42 10.95 21.73
CA ALA A 147 -0.92 12.22 21.21
C ALA A 147 0.16 13.34 21.18
N THR A 148 1.44 13.01 21.37
CA THR A 148 2.51 13.96 21.65
C THR A 148 3.86 13.45 21.13
N SER A 149 4.03 13.29 19.81
CA SER A 149 5.33 13.65 19.25
C SER A 149 5.31 15.17 19.07
N PRO A 150 6.21 15.95 19.69
CA PRO A 150 6.29 17.40 19.47
C PRO A 150 6.49 17.77 17.98
N ILE A 151 6.96 16.81 17.17
CA ILE A 151 7.17 16.94 15.73
C ILE A 151 5.82 16.90 14.95
N HIS A 152 4.76 16.32 15.51
CA HIS A 152 3.47 16.16 14.83
C HIS A 152 2.65 17.44 14.70
N ARG A 153 3.00 18.52 15.42
CA ARG A 153 2.13 19.71 15.48
C ARG A 153 2.17 20.58 14.22
N ASN A 154 3.18 20.44 13.37
CA ASN A 154 3.44 21.39 12.29
C ASN A 154 3.32 20.85 10.84
N LEU A 155 3.23 19.53 10.62
CA LEU A 155 3.08 18.98 9.26
C LEU A 155 1.63 18.71 8.87
N TYR A 156 0.73 18.51 9.84
CA TYR A 156 -0.70 18.28 9.62
C TYR A 156 -1.52 19.09 10.64
N THR A 157 -1.79 20.35 10.33
CA THR A 157 -2.70 21.17 11.13
C THR A 157 -4.14 20.75 10.86
N GLY A 158 -4.62 19.72 11.56
CA GLY A 158 -6.03 19.35 11.57
C GLY A 158 -6.23 17.84 11.65
N TYR A 159 -6.70 17.38 12.82
CA TYR A 159 -7.44 16.13 13.03
C TYR A 159 -7.01 14.92 12.19
N GLU A 160 -6.16 14.04 12.73
CA GLU A 160 -6.23 12.61 12.40
C GLU A 160 -5.38 11.80 13.38
N GLU A 161 -5.99 10.82 14.03
CA GLU A 161 -5.27 9.89 14.90
C GLU A 161 -4.39 8.98 14.04
N PHE A 162 -3.08 8.99 14.29
CA PHE A 162 -2.21 7.94 13.81
C PHE A 162 -2.59 6.62 14.51
N VAL A 163 -2.94 5.60 13.74
CA VAL A 163 -3.37 4.29 14.22
C VAL A 163 -2.45 3.27 13.58
N GLY A 164 -1.31 3.00 14.22
CA GLY A 164 -0.31 2.09 13.70
C GLY A 164 0.94 2.06 14.58
N PRO A 165 1.79 1.04 14.46
CA PRO A 165 1.55 -0.19 13.72
C PRO A 165 0.35 -0.99 14.27
N SER A 166 -0.14 -1.99 13.54
CA SER A 166 -1.36 -2.74 13.84
C SER A 166 -1.15 -4.26 13.89
N GLY A 167 0.07 -4.72 13.64
CA GLY A 167 0.44 -6.12 13.64
C GLY A 167 0.72 -6.66 15.04
N SER A 168 1.10 -7.93 15.17
CA SER A 168 0.80 -8.99 14.20
C SER A 168 -0.68 -9.40 14.30
N TRP A 169 -1.30 -9.81 13.19
CA TRP A 169 -2.70 -10.25 13.15
C TRP A 169 -2.77 -11.76 13.41
N THR A 170 -2.76 -12.17 14.67
CA THR A 170 -2.72 -13.60 15.05
C THR A 170 -4.08 -14.30 15.04
N GLU A 171 -5.17 -13.54 15.14
CA GLU A 171 -6.54 -14.07 15.28
C GLU A 171 -7.30 -14.18 13.95
N THR A 172 -6.62 -13.99 12.82
CA THR A 172 -7.22 -13.97 11.48
C THR A 172 -6.40 -14.82 10.51
N TYR A 173 -6.96 -15.08 9.32
CA TYR A 173 -6.22 -15.79 8.28
C TYR A 173 -4.93 -15.02 7.92
N PRO A 174 -3.74 -15.67 7.89
CA PRO A 174 -2.49 -15.02 7.53
C PRO A 174 -2.48 -14.58 6.07
N ILE A 175 -2.15 -13.32 5.83
CA ILE A 175 -2.15 -12.73 4.48
C ILE A 175 -0.72 -12.42 4.07
N LYS A 176 -0.40 -12.61 2.79
CA LYS A 176 0.87 -12.19 2.20
C LYS A 176 0.98 -10.67 2.18
N ILE A 177 2.09 -10.14 2.69
CA ILE A 177 2.50 -8.73 2.55
C ILE A 177 3.94 -8.65 2.09
N LEU A 178 4.35 -7.54 1.49
CA LEU A 178 5.77 -7.23 1.36
C LEU A 178 6.36 -7.00 2.76
N ASN A 179 7.57 -7.51 2.98
CA ASN A 179 8.33 -7.16 4.18
C ASN A 179 8.67 -5.66 4.19
N PRO A 180 9.06 -5.08 5.34
CA PRO A 180 9.27 -3.64 5.46
C PRO A 180 10.26 -3.04 4.45
N SER A 181 11.35 -3.74 4.14
CA SER A 181 12.31 -3.30 3.12
C SER A 181 11.65 -3.27 1.75
N SER A 182 11.07 -4.40 1.33
CA SER A 182 10.45 -4.57 0.01
C SER A 182 9.26 -3.62 -0.19
N PHE A 183 8.48 -3.36 0.85
CA PHE A 183 7.39 -2.37 0.81
C PHE A 183 7.92 -0.95 0.58
N THR A 184 9.01 -0.60 1.24
CA THR A 184 9.65 0.71 1.06
C THR A 184 10.22 0.86 -0.36
N GLU A 185 10.92 -0.17 -0.85
CA GLU A 185 11.46 -0.20 -2.22
C GLU A 185 10.35 -0.12 -3.27
N ALA A 186 9.25 -0.84 -3.06
CA ALA A 186 8.09 -0.78 -3.94
C ALA A 186 7.52 0.63 -4.04
N LEU A 187 7.39 1.33 -2.91
CA LEU A 187 6.93 2.71 -2.89
C LEU A 187 7.91 3.66 -3.59
N LEU A 188 9.22 3.48 -3.40
CA LEU A 188 10.25 4.26 -4.10
C LEU A 188 10.21 4.03 -5.63
N LEU A 189 10.02 2.78 -6.06
CA LEU A 189 9.83 2.42 -7.47
C LEU A 189 8.59 3.08 -8.07
N LEU A 190 7.45 3.01 -7.36
CA LEU A 190 6.20 3.63 -7.76
C LEU A 190 6.32 5.15 -7.86
N TYR A 191 6.92 5.78 -6.85
CA TYR A 191 7.19 7.21 -6.84
C TYR A 191 8.07 7.62 -8.03
N CYS A 192 9.18 6.92 -8.28
CA CYS A 192 10.07 7.23 -9.40
C CYS A 192 9.41 7.02 -10.78
N ARG A 193 8.63 5.95 -10.94
CA ARG A 193 7.89 5.67 -12.18
C ARG A 193 6.84 6.74 -12.47
N ASP A 194 6.14 7.17 -11.42
CA ASP A 194 4.96 8.04 -11.54
C ASP A 194 5.27 9.53 -11.31
N TYR A 195 6.54 9.87 -11.10
CA TYR A 195 7.01 11.24 -10.90
C TYR A 195 6.66 12.15 -12.08
N HIS A 196 5.92 13.23 -11.80
CA HIS A 196 5.34 14.17 -12.79
C HIS A 196 4.41 13.53 -13.83
N ASN A 197 3.89 12.33 -13.58
CA ASN A 197 2.70 11.87 -14.29
C ASN A 197 1.47 12.50 -13.62
N SER A 198 1.35 13.83 -13.74
CA SER A 198 0.13 14.56 -13.42
C SER A 198 -0.96 14.20 -14.43
N ASN A 199 -2.21 14.13 -13.98
CA ASN A 199 -3.33 14.42 -14.87
C ASN A 199 -3.25 15.92 -15.20
N ASP A 200 -2.40 16.26 -16.17
CA ASP A 200 -1.83 17.59 -16.44
C ASP A 200 -2.83 18.66 -16.94
N HIS A 201 -4.11 18.49 -16.62
CA HIS A 201 -5.18 19.38 -17.07
C HIS A 201 -5.69 20.35 -16.00
N ASP A 202 -5.38 20.15 -14.71
CA ASP A 202 -5.73 21.11 -13.66
C ASP A 202 -4.64 21.17 -12.58
N ALA A 203 -4.03 22.35 -12.40
CA ALA A 203 -2.99 22.66 -11.40
C ALA A 203 -3.43 22.48 -9.92
N LEU A 204 -4.61 21.92 -9.67
CA LEU A 204 -5.17 21.61 -8.36
C LEU A 204 -5.24 20.08 -8.09
N GLN A 205 -4.92 19.23 -9.06
CA GLN A 205 -4.86 17.78 -8.88
C GLN A 205 -3.44 17.36 -8.50
N LEU A 206 -3.29 16.81 -7.29
CA LEU A 206 -2.06 16.15 -6.85
C LEU A 206 -1.79 14.95 -7.78
N GLY A 207 -0.55 14.79 -8.25
CA GLY A 207 -0.15 13.68 -9.13
C GLY A 207 -0.16 12.32 -8.44
N TYR A 208 0.05 11.24 -9.22
CA TYR A 208 0.18 9.88 -8.67
C TYR A 208 1.39 9.76 -7.73
N ASP A 209 2.46 10.49 -7.99
CA ASP A 209 3.62 10.62 -7.13
C ASP A 209 3.29 11.17 -5.74
N GLU A 210 2.40 12.16 -5.64
CA GLU A 210 1.92 12.67 -4.35
C GLU A 210 1.14 11.62 -3.55
N TYR A 211 0.49 10.66 -4.22
CA TYR A 211 -0.11 9.50 -3.53
C TYR A 211 0.97 8.61 -2.91
N TRP A 212 1.97 8.23 -3.70
CA TRP A 212 3.07 7.37 -3.24
C TRP A 212 3.84 8.03 -2.11
N LYS A 213 4.09 9.33 -2.23
CA LYS A 213 4.67 10.18 -1.19
C LYS A 213 3.93 10.10 0.14
N ARG A 214 2.60 10.10 0.13
CA ARG A 214 1.77 9.93 1.34
C ARG A 214 1.86 8.54 1.97
N LEU A 215 2.25 7.52 1.21
CA LEU A 215 2.53 6.17 1.73
C LEU A 215 4.00 6.03 2.19
N ILE A 216 4.93 6.77 1.58
CA ILE A 216 6.36 6.78 1.95
C ILE A 216 6.58 7.55 3.25
N LEU A 217 5.89 8.70 3.42
CA LEU A 217 6.01 9.57 4.60
C LEU A 217 5.93 8.80 5.92
N PRO A 218 4.88 8.00 6.17
CA PRO A 218 4.73 7.31 7.44
C PRO A 218 5.72 6.14 7.62
N MET A 219 6.38 5.70 6.54
CA MET A 219 7.48 4.74 6.61
C MET A 219 8.76 5.37 7.19
N GLY A 220 8.97 6.67 6.99
CA GLY A 220 10.17 7.40 7.43
C GLY A 220 10.02 8.16 8.75
N GLU A 221 8.78 8.45 9.17
CA GLU A 221 8.50 9.07 10.47
C GLU A 221 8.90 8.18 11.67
N VAL A 222 9.00 6.86 11.45
CA VAL A 222 9.85 6.00 12.27
C VAL A 222 11.29 6.30 11.84
N LYS A 223 11.83 7.46 12.26
CA LYS A 223 13.24 7.79 12.00
C LYS A 223 14.04 6.55 12.33
N GLU A 224 14.77 6.02 11.35
CA GLU A 224 15.66 4.86 11.52
C GLU A 224 16.85 5.25 12.39
N ASN A 225 16.55 5.64 13.62
CA ASN A 225 17.49 5.72 14.71
C ASN A 225 17.58 4.33 15.34
N GLU A 226 18.49 4.20 16.31
CA GLU A 226 18.70 2.96 17.05
C GLU A 226 17.43 2.34 17.67
N ASN A 227 16.39 3.15 17.90
CA ASN A 227 15.12 2.77 18.53
C ASN A 227 13.97 2.55 17.53
N ALA A 228 14.23 2.58 16.22
CA ALA A 228 13.22 2.30 15.21
C ALA A 228 12.61 0.91 15.41
N ILE A 229 11.28 0.85 15.52
CA ILE A 229 10.54 -0.40 15.77
C ILE A 229 10.72 -1.37 14.60
N VAL A 230 10.85 -0.83 13.39
CA VAL A 230 11.08 -1.60 12.17
C VAL A 230 12.32 -1.03 11.47
N LYS A 231 13.40 -1.81 11.47
CA LYS A 231 14.61 -1.50 10.71
C LYS A 231 14.44 -2.04 9.29
N LYS A 232 14.71 -1.21 8.29
CA LYS A 232 14.71 -1.63 6.89
C LYS A 232 16.14 -1.90 6.46
N ASN A 233 16.31 -2.95 5.70
CA ASN A 233 17.56 -3.31 5.04
C ASN A 233 17.31 -3.28 3.54
N LEU A 234 17.37 -2.09 2.95
CA LEU A 234 17.10 -1.92 1.53
C LEU A 234 18.26 -2.41 0.67
N GLN A 235 17.95 -2.79 -0.57
CA GLN A 235 18.96 -3.06 -1.60
C GLN A 235 19.83 -1.83 -1.84
N PRO A 236 21.13 -2.02 -2.18
CA PRO A 236 22.09 -0.94 -2.31
C PRO A 236 21.61 0.23 -3.17
N GLU A 237 20.90 -0.03 -4.27
CA GLU A 237 20.41 1.04 -5.16
C GLU A 237 19.37 1.99 -4.52
N PHE A 238 18.67 1.59 -3.47
CA PHE A 238 17.63 2.40 -2.82
C PHE A 238 18.11 3.09 -1.54
N ARG A 239 19.27 2.70 -1.00
CA ARG A 239 19.74 3.15 0.32
C ARG A 239 19.94 4.65 0.37
N ASP A 240 20.69 5.21 -0.58
CA ASP A 240 21.00 6.65 -0.57
C ASP A 240 19.73 7.49 -0.65
N ALA A 241 18.77 7.11 -1.50
CA ALA A 241 17.48 7.78 -1.59
C ALA A 241 16.70 7.69 -0.27
N TRP A 242 16.68 6.51 0.36
CA TRP A 242 16.00 6.29 1.63
C TRP A 242 16.67 7.02 2.81
N GLU A 243 18.00 7.01 2.90
CA GLU A 243 18.75 7.72 3.94
C GLU A 243 18.55 9.22 3.82
N ASN A 244 18.65 9.75 2.60
CA ASN A 244 18.35 11.14 2.32
C ASN A 244 16.90 11.49 2.68
N PHE A 245 15.97 10.55 2.48
CA PHE A 245 14.55 10.74 2.80
C PHE A 245 14.33 10.87 4.31
N ASN A 246 15.10 10.13 5.09
CA ASN A 246 15.00 10.09 6.54
C ASN A 246 15.85 11.15 7.28
N MET A 247 16.54 12.04 6.55
CA MET A 247 17.38 13.05 7.19
C MET A 247 16.56 14.00 8.09
N PRO A 248 17.02 14.27 9.34
CA PRO A 248 16.31 15.12 10.30
C PRO A 248 16.05 16.56 9.85
N ALA A 249 16.90 17.10 8.97
CA ALA A 249 16.74 18.37 8.31
C ALA A 249 16.79 18.08 6.82
N GLN A 250 15.63 17.99 6.17
CA GLN A 250 15.51 17.92 4.72
C GLN A 250 16.03 19.25 4.13
N PRO A 251 17.28 19.34 3.64
CA PRO A 251 17.87 20.64 3.29
C PRO A 251 17.34 21.15 1.95
N TYR A 252 16.78 20.26 1.12
CA TYR A 252 16.47 20.54 -0.28
C TYR A 252 15.01 20.23 -0.69
N GLY A 253 14.16 19.74 0.21
CA GLY A 253 12.80 19.33 -0.15
C GLY A 253 12.77 18.05 -1.01
N TRP A 254 11.56 17.48 -1.19
CA TRP A 254 11.31 16.22 -1.90
C TRP A 254 11.86 16.17 -3.34
N GLU A 255 12.05 17.34 -3.93
CA GLU A 255 12.34 17.52 -5.35
C GLU A 255 13.76 17.07 -5.73
N TYR A 256 14.71 17.05 -4.79
CA TYR A 256 16.11 16.70 -5.09
C TYR A 256 16.47 15.25 -4.73
N LEU A 257 15.59 14.56 -4.01
CA LEU A 257 15.87 13.23 -3.47
C LEU A 257 15.92 12.13 -4.54
N HIS A 258 15.17 12.33 -5.62
CA HIS A 258 14.74 11.23 -6.48
C HIS A 258 15.27 11.32 -7.90
N ASP A 259 15.86 12.44 -8.34
CA ASP A 259 16.42 12.56 -9.69
C ASP A 259 17.54 11.53 -9.90
N ASP A 260 18.45 11.37 -8.93
CA ASP A 260 19.55 10.41 -9.01
C ASP A 260 19.06 8.94 -9.03
N LEU A 261 18.13 8.59 -8.13
CA LEU A 261 17.54 7.25 -8.09
C LEU A 261 16.76 6.96 -9.37
N ARG A 262 15.90 7.89 -9.78
CA ARG A 262 15.05 7.73 -10.97
C ARG A 262 15.89 7.64 -12.24
N ASP A 263 16.91 8.48 -12.40
CA ASP A 263 17.80 8.42 -13.55
C ASP A 263 18.58 7.11 -13.58
N THR A 264 19.04 6.64 -12.41
CA THR A 264 19.70 5.33 -12.29
C THR A 264 18.76 4.19 -12.71
N LEU A 265 17.54 4.19 -12.19
CA LEU A 265 16.53 3.17 -12.51
C LEU A 265 16.09 3.24 -13.99
N ARG A 266 16.00 4.43 -14.58
CA ARG A 266 15.73 4.63 -16.02
C ARG A 266 16.85 4.11 -16.90
N LYS A 267 18.10 4.43 -16.58
CA LYS A 267 19.28 3.93 -17.32
C LYS A 267 19.38 2.40 -17.25
N ALA A 268 18.89 1.80 -16.16
CA ALA A 268 18.82 0.37 -15.97
C ALA A 268 17.55 -0.30 -16.52
N ASP A 269 16.66 0.45 -17.20
CA ASP A 269 15.37 -0.02 -17.72
C ASP A 269 14.46 -0.70 -16.67
N LYS A 270 14.55 -0.23 -15.41
CA LYS A 270 13.77 -0.77 -14.28
C LYS A 270 12.42 -0.08 -14.09
N LEU A 271 12.17 1.03 -14.79
CA LEU A 271 10.92 1.79 -14.72
C LEU A 271 10.11 1.60 -16.01
N PRO A 272 9.07 0.76 -16.01
CA PRO A 272 8.19 0.64 -17.15
C PRO A 272 7.44 1.96 -17.38
N ARG A 273 6.82 2.09 -18.56
CA ARG A 273 5.89 3.20 -18.79
C ARG A 273 4.78 3.19 -17.76
N PHE A 274 4.28 4.37 -17.43
CA PHE A 274 3.05 4.50 -16.65
C PHE A 274 1.95 3.66 -17.31
N PRO A 275 1.32 2.74 -16.58
CA PRO A 275 0.42 1.76 -17.19
C PRO A 275 -0.91 2.36 -17.66
N GLY A 276 -1.19 3.63 -17.34
CA GLY A 276 -2.45 4.26 -17.70
C GLY A 276 -3.64 3.65 -16.95
N ILE A 277 -4.83 3.83 -17.51
CA ILE A 277 -6.08 3.38 -16.90
C ILE A 277 -6.37 1.96 -17.36
N PHE A 278 -6.45 1.02 -16.41
CA PHE A 278 -6.90 -0.35 -16.65
C PHE A 278 -8.16 -0.62 -15.83
N ARG A 279 -9.24 -1.08 -16.47
CA ARG A 279 -10.52 -1.36 -15.82
C ARG A 279 -11.17 -2.58 -16.47
N LEU A 280 -11.66 -3.50 -15.65
CA LEU A 280 -12.21 -4.77 -16.14
C LEU A 280 -13.67 -4.69 -16.61
N TYR A 281 -14.50 -3.87 -15.95
CA TYR A 281 -15.95 -3.85 -16.18
C TYR A 281 -16.45 -2.49 -16.69
N GLN A 282 -15.83 -1.94 -17.74
CA GLN A 282 -16.27 -0.68 -18.38
C GLN A 282 -16.93 -0.83 -19.73
#